data_AF-A0A2G6JH64-F1
#
_entry.id   AF-A0A2G6JH64-F1
#
_cell.length_a   1.000
_cell.length_b   1.000
_cell.length_c   1.000
_cell.angle_alpha   90.00
_cell.angle_beta   90.00
_cell.angle_gamma   90.00
#
_symmetry.space_group_name_H-M   'P 1'
#
loop_
_entity.id
_entity.type
_entity.pdbx_description
1 polymer ?
#
loop_
_entity_poly.entity_id
_entity_poly.type
_entity_poly.pdbx_seq_one_letter_code
_entity_poly.pdbx_strand_id
1 'polypeptide(L)'
;MAYKREQGRYVRLASFWLIWGLIFYGCIDLRYSLESWGLPEFFSSTLAHLPVIQNVTPISLFAWIVLPLISMFVVLRILNKPKIADYLIETEVELRKVAWPSFKDTRSASIVVVVTVLILALFLTGADIVLNWGVHQLIFPR
;
A
#
# COMPACT_ATOMS: atom_id res chain seq x y z
N MET A 1 18.20 -14.03 26.54
CA MET A 1 17.37 -15.23 26.33
C MET A 1 17.51 -15.62 24.86
N ALA A 2 17.94 -16.84 24.57
CA ALA A 2 18.17 -17.28 23.19
C ALA A 2 16.83 -17.68 22.57
N TYR A 3 16.42 -16.96 21.53
CA TYR A 3 15.15 -17.14 20.86
C TYR A 3 15.20 -18.32 19.87
N LYS A 4 14.15 -19.14 19.77
CA LYS A 4 14.12 -20.27 18.81
C LYS A 4 14.13 -19.72 17.39
N ARG A 5 15.03 -20.23 16.54
CA ARG A 5 15.27 -19.74 15.16
C ARG A 5 14.03 -19.73 14.26
N GLU A 6 13.03 -20.57 14.56
CA GLU A 6 11.79 -20.73 13.77
C GLU A 6 10.73 -19.66 14.06
N GLN A 7 10.72 -19.11 15.26
CA GLN A 7 9.61 -18.25 15.69
C GLN A 7 9.81 -16.82 15.11
N GLY A 8 8.75 -16.06 14.85
CA GLY A 8 8.83 -14.66 14.39
C GLY A 8 9.44 -14.43 13.01
N ARG A 9 9.83 -15.47 12.26
CA ARG A 9 10.60 -15.31 11.01
C ARG A 9 9.77 -14.63 9.92
N TYR A 10 8.57 -15.14 9.69
CA TYR A 10 7.68 -14.63 8.65
C TYR A 10 7.19 -13.23 8.97
N VAL A 11 6.81 -12.97 10.22
CA VAL A 11 6.31 -11.66 10.64
C VAL A 11 7.39 -10.58 10.58
N ARG A 12 8.63 -10.90 10.97
CA ARG A 12 9.77 -9.97 10.85
C ARG A 12 10.12 -9.67 9.40
N LEU A 13 10.13 -10.69 8.54
CA LEU A 13 10.41 -10.51 7.11
C LEU A 13 9.29 -9.69 6.43
N ALA A 14 8.02 -9.98 6.74
CA ALA A 14 6.88 -9.22 6.22
C ALA A 14 6.91 -7.76 6.68
N SER A 15 7.13 -7.52 7.97
CA SER A 15 7.24 -6.16 8.54
C SER A 15 8.41 -5.40 7.91
N PHE A 16 9.55 -6.06 7.70
CA PHE A 16 10.70 -5.49 7.02
C PHE A 16 10.36 -5.04 5.60
N TRP A 17 9.78 -5.91 4.78
CA TRP A 17 9.47 -5.59 3.38
C TRP A 17 8.38 -4.53 3.26
N LEU A 18 7.36 -4.55 4.12
CA LEU A 18 6.29 -3.56 4.10
C LEU A 18 6.81 -2.16 4.48
N ILE A 19 7.57 -2.07 5.58
CA ILE A 19 8.12 -0.78 6.04
C ILE A 19 9.14 -0.26 5.03
N TRP A 20 10.05 -1.11 4.56
CA TRP A 20 11.07 -0.71 3.59
C TRP A 20 10.45 -0.30 2.26
N GLY A 21 9.46 -1.05 1.75
CA GLY A 21 8.75 -0.72 0.52
C GLY A 21 8.00 0.61 0.60
N LEU A 22 7.37 0.91 1.75
CA LEU A 22 6.70 2.19 1.97
C LEU A 22 7.69 3.35 2.01
N ILE A 23 8.83 3.18 2.68
CA ILE A 23 9.89 4.20 2.71
C ILE A 23 10.47 4.39 1.30
N PHE A 24 10.69 3.31 0.56
CA PHE A 24 11.20 3.36 -0.80
C PHE A 24 10.25 4.15 -1.72
N TYR A 25 8.94 3.88 -1.63
CA TYR A 25 7.92 4.64 -2.34
C TYR A 25 7.96 6.13 -1.96
N GLY A 26 8.05 6.44 -0.66
CA GLY A 26 8.18 7.81 -0.18
C GLY A 26 9.45 8.52 -0.68
N CYS A 27 10.56 7.80 -0.85
CA CYS A 27 11.79 8.37 -1.41
C CYS A 27 11.66 8.73 -2.90
N ILE A 28 10.84 8.01 -3.65
CA ILE A 28 10.53 8.33 -5.06
C ILE A 28 9.72 9.63 -5.12
N ASP A 29 8.70 9.76 -4.28
CA ASP A 29 7.84 10.96 -4.24
C ASP A 29 8.59 12.20 -3.74
N LEU A 30 9.47 12.00 -2.75
CA LEU A 30 10.35 13.03 -2.23
C LEU A 30 11.23 13.66 -3.32
N ARG A 31 11.64 12.89 -4.34
CA ARG A 31 12.45 13.40 -5.46
C ARG A 31 11.70 14.51 -6.21
N TYR A 32 10.44 14.28 -6.57
CA TYR A 32 9.63 15.26 -7.28
C TYR A 32 9.40 16.52 -6.45
N SER A 33 9.20 16.34 -5.14
CA SER A 33 9.08 17.45 -4.20
C SER A 33 10.38 18.27 -4.10
N LEU A 34 11.55 17.62 -4.02
CA LEU A 34 12.85 18.30 -3.96
C LEU A 34 13.23 19.00 -5.26
N GLU A 35 12.90 18.43 -6.41
CA GLU A 35 13.08 19.08 -7.71
C GLU A 35 12.25 20.38 -7.79
N SER A 36 11.02 20.37 -7.23
CA SER A 36 10.17 21.57 -7.19
C SER A 36 10.70 22.69 -6.28
N TRP A 37 11.51 22.35 -5.28
CA TRP A 37 12.10 23.32 -4.34
C TRP A 37 13.31 24.07 -4.91
N GLY A 38 13.78 23.73 -6.11
CA GLY A 38 14.81 24.49 -6.82
C GLY A 38 16.22 24.31 -6.24
N LEU A 39 16.69 23.06 -6.15
CA LEU A 39 18.05 22.76 -5.69
C LEU A 39 19.13 23.26 -6.66
N PRO A 40 20.37 23.50 -6.17
CA PRO A 40 21.48 23.96 -7.00
C PRO A 40 21.71 23.09 -8.24
N GLU A 41 22.10 23.71 -9.35
CA GLU A 41 22.28 23.06 -10.67
C GLU A 41 23.19 21.83 -10.64
N PHE A 42 24.12 21.75 -9.69
CA PHE A 42 24.93 20.56 -9.45
C PHE A 42 24.07 19.31 -9.21
N PHE A 43 23.01 19.40 -8.40
CA PHE A 43 22.17 18.26 -8.01
C PHE A 43 21.11 17.90 -9.05
N SER A 44 20.73 18.86 -9.91
CA SER A 44 19.82 18.68 -11.04
C SER A 44 20.54 18.45 -12.37
N SER A 45 21.87 18.46 -12.38
CA SER A 45 22.67 18.17 -13.57
C SER A 45 22.32 16.79 -14.13
N THR A 46 22.12 16.72 -15.44
CA THR A 46 21.78 15.45 -16.11
C THR A 46 23.06 14.66 -16.35
N LEU A 47 23.23 13.53 -15.64
CA LEU A 47 24.42 12.68 -15.75
C LEU A 47 24.36 11.73 -16.95
N ALA A 48 23.19 11.19 -17.25
CA ALA A 48 22.94 10.36 -18.42
C ALA A 48 21.44 10.37 -18.78
N HIS A 49 21.12 10.06 -20.04
CA HIS A 49 19.75 9.85 -20.49
C HIS A 49 19.55 8.35 -20.66
N LEU A 50 18.59 7.75 -19.95
CA LEU A 50 18.22 6.35 -20.13
C LEU A 50 16.79 6.28 -20.68
N PRO A 51 16.48 5.36 -21.59
CA PRO A 51 15.19 5.33 -22.29
C PRO A 51 13.98 5.07 -21.38
N VAL A 52 14.18 4.46 -20.21
CA VAL A 52 13.14 4.26 -19.19
C VAL A 52 13.08 5.42 -18.19
N ILE A 53 14.18 6.15 -18.04
CA ILE A 53 14.40 7.13 -16.98
C ILE A 53 15.03 8.35 -17.65
N GLN A 54 14.17 9.22 -18.15
CA GLN A 54 14.50 10.31 -19.08
C GLN A 54 15.78 11.06 -18.71
N ASN A 55 15.97 11.41 -17.43
CA ASN A 55 17.20 12.01 -16.89
C ASN A 55 17.61 11.29 -15.59
N VAL A 56 18.84 10.74 -15.53
CA VAL A 56 19.44 10.37 -14.24
C VAL A 56 20.22 11.57 -13.70
N THR A 57 19.63 12.21 -12.70
CA THR A 57 20.25 13.30 -11.92
C THR A 57 20.94 12.73 -10.67
N PRO A 58 21.95 13.42 -10.10
CA PRO A 58 22.58 13.02 -8.83
C PRO A 58 21.56 12.82 -7.70
N ILE A 59 20.51 13.64 -7.67
CA ILE A 59 19.44 13.52 -6.68
C ILE A 59 18.62 12.24 -6.86
N SER A 60 18.45 11.79 -8.10
CA SER A 60 17.78 10.53 -8.41
C SER A 60 18.57 9.32 -7.90
N LEU A 61 19.91 9.36 -8.04
CA LEU A 61 20.77 8.31 -7.49
C LEU A 61 20.72 8.29 -5.96
N PHE A 62 20.73 9.46 -5.32
CA PHE A 62 20.61 9.55 -3.87
C PHE A 62 19.26 9.01 -3.37
N ALA A 63 18.16 9.37 -4.04
CA ALA A 63 16.81 8.94 -3.69
C ALA A 63 16.57 7.43 -3.90
N TRP A 64 17.19 6.82 -4.91
CA TRP A 64 16.96 5.39 -5.22
C TRP A 64 17.95 4.43 -4.57
N ILE A 65 19.15 4.90 -4.26
CA ILE A 65 20.23 4.03 -3.77
C ILE A 65 20.56 4.36 -2.32
N VAL A 66 20.98 5.59 -2.05
CA VAL A 66 21.56 5.94 -0.75
C VAL A 66 20.51 5.93 0.36
N LEU A 67 19.40 6.65 0.16
CA LEU A 67 18.31 6.74 1.14
C LEU A 67 17.67 5.37 1.43
N PRO A 68 17.36 4.54 0.42
CA PRO A 68 16.81 3.20 0.64
C PRO A 68 17.78 2.21 1.29
N LEU A 69 19.09 2.31 1.04
CA LEU A 69 20.08 1.48 1.73
C LEU A 69 20.20 1.84 3.20
N ILE A 70 20.20 3.15 3.51
CA ILE A 70 20.20 3.62 4.89
C ILE A 70 18.92 3.18 5.60
N SER A 71 17.77 3.33 4.96
CA SER A 71 16.49 2.90 5.54
C SER A 71 16.46 1.39 5.77
N MET A 72 16.99 0.58 4.85
CA MET A 72 17.14 -0.87 5.02
C MET A 72 17.92 -1.20 6.29
N PHE A 73 19.07 -0.56 6.49
CA PHE A 73 19.90 -0.79 7.68
C PHE A 73 19.17 -0.38 8.97
N VAL A 74 18.50 0.77 8.96
CA VAL A 74 17.75 1.30 10.11
C VAL A 74 16.58 0.39 10.48
N VAL A 75 15.78 -0.06 9.51
CA VAL A 75 14.65 -0.96 9.74
C VAL A 75 15.11 -2.28 10.34
N LEU A 76 16.22 -2.86 9.86
CA LEU A 76 16.78 -4.09 10.45
C LEU A 76 17.23 -3.90 11.91
N ARG A 77 17.78 -2.73 12.24
CA ARG A 77 18.19 -2.40 13.63
C ARG A 77 16.98 -2.22 14.56
N ILE A 78 15.88 -1.69 14.04
CA ILE A 78 14.63 -1.49 14.78
C ILE A 78 13.91 -2.81 15.01
N LEU A 79 13.73 -3.63 13.97
CA LEU A 79 13.02 -4.91 14.07
C LEU A 79 13.75 -5.94 14.94
N ASN A 80 15.08 -5.85 15.05
CA ASN A 80 15.87 -6.70 15.94
C ASN A 80 15.95 -6.20 17.40
N LYS A 81 15.27 -5.11 17.76
CA LYS A 81 15.16 -4.71 19.17
C LYS A 81 14.32 -5.74 19.93
N PRO A 82 14.71 -6.14 21.16
CA PRO A 82 14.05 -7.23 21.90
C PRO A 82 12.55 -6.97 22.11
N LYS A 83 12.17 -5.75 22.51
CA LYS A 83 10.76 -5.38 22.70
C LYS A 83 9.91 -5.57 21.44
N ILE A 84 10.41 -5.10 20.29
CA ILE A 84 9.68 -5.17 19.02
C ILE A 84 9.62 -6.61 18.54
N ALA A 85 10.73 -7.35 18.65
CA ALA A 85 10.74 -8.76 18.35
C ALA A 85 9.67 -9.49 19.15
N ASP A 86 9.64 -9.35 20.48
CA ASP A 86 8.67 -10.05 21.34
C ASP A 86 7.21 -9.75 20.94
N TYR A 87 6.87 -8.50 20.61
CA TYR A 87 5.54 -8.15 20.10
C TYR A 87 5.20 -8.80 18.75
N LEU A 88 6.15 -8.82 17.80
CA LEU A 88 5.93 -9.47 16.50
C LEU A 88 5.71 -10.98 16.63
N ILE A 89 6.24 -11.57 17.69
CA ILE A 89 6.16 -13.00 17.96
C ILE A 89 4.81 -13.33 18.61
N GLU A 90 4.40 -12.51 19.58
CA GLU A 90 3.09 -12.63 20.22
C GLU A 90 1.96 -12.47 19.19
N THR A 91 2.07 -11.48 18.30
CA THR A 91 1.12 -11.28 17.21
C THR A 91 1.10 -12.46 16.22
N GLU A 92 2.24 -13.08 15.89
CA GLU A 92 2.26 -14.31 15.07
C GLU A 92 1.50 -15.46 15.75
N VAL A 93 1.70 -15.62 17.06
CA VAL A 93 1.02 -16.66 17.84
C VAL A 93 -0.48 -16.40 17.88
N GLU A 94 -0.91 -15.15 18.01
CA GLU A 94 -2.33 -14.77 18.00
C GLU A 94 -2.96 -14.96 16.61
N LEU A 95 -2.26 -14.57 15.54
CA LEU A 95 -2.72 -14.78 14.17
C LEU A 95 -2.86 -16.26 13.82
N ARG A 96 -2.05 -17.15 14.41
CA ARG A 96 -2.19 -18.61 14.24
C ARG A 96 -3.44 -19.18 14.91
N LYS A 97 -4.04 -18.47 15.86
CA LYS A 97 -5.32 -18.87 16.49
C LYS A 97 -6.52 -18.51 15.62
N VAL A 98 -6.35 -17.60 14.67
CA VAL A 98 -7.41 -17.20 13.74
C VAL A 98 -7.68 -18.35 12.78
N ALA A 99 -8.86 -18.96 12.91
CA ALA A 99 -9.34 -19.97 11.97
C ALA A 99 -9.76 -19.27 10.67
N TRP A 100 -8.84 -19.18 9.71
CA TRP A 100 -9.17 -18.65 8.38
C TRP A 100 -10.16 -19.59 7.67
N PRO A 101 -11.29 -19.05 7.15
CA PRO A 101 -12.29 -19.85 6.45
C PRO A 101 -11.68 -20.47 5.19
N SER A 102 -12.23 -21.61 4.77
CA SER A 102 -11.80 -22.24 3.52
C SER A 102 -12.14 -21.34 2.32
N PHE A 103 -11.40 -21.48 1.20
CA PHE A 103 -11.72 -20.80 -0.06
C PHE A 103 -13.15 -21.07 -0.52
N LYS A 104 -13.69 -22.27 -0.21
CA LYS A 104 -15.08 -22.63 -0.53
C LYS A 104 -16.07 -21.78 0.27
N ASP A 105 -15.86 -21.62 1.56
CA ASP A 105 -16.74 -20.86 2.45
C ASP A 105 -16.70 -19.37 2.10
N THR A 106 -15.50 -18.85 1.84
CA THR A 106 -15.28 -17.45 1.45
C THR A 106 -15.99 -17.12 0.13
N ARG A 107 -15.96 -18.04 -0.85
CA ARG A 107 -16.65 -17.87 -2.13
C ARG A 107 -18.16 -17.88 -1.96
N SER A 108 -18.69 -18.80 -1.16
CA SER A 108 -20.13 -18.87 -0.86
C SER A 108 -20.62 -17.58 -0.18
N ALA A 109 -19.88 -17.07 0.81
CA ALA A 109 -20.21 -15.81 1.47
C ALA A 109 -20.14 -14.60 0.52
N SER A 110 -19.12 -14.54 -0.35
CA SER A 110 -18.96 -13.45 -1.31
C SER A 110 -20.07 -13.44 -2.37
N ILE A 111 -20.53 -14.61 -2.84
CA ILE A 111 -21.64 -14.72 -3.80
C ILE A 111 -22.92 -14.12 -3.22
N VAL A 112 -23.22 -14.38 -1.94
CA VAL A 112 -24.39 -13.79 -1.27
C VAL A 112 -24.30 -12.26 -1.31
N VAL A 113 -23.15 -11.69 -0.96
CA VAL A 113 -22.93 -10.23 -1.00
C VAL A 113 -23.05 -9.66 -2.41
N VAL A 114 -22.50 -10.34 -3.42
CA VAL A 114 -22.62 -9.89 -4.82
C VAL A 114 -24.08 -9.87 -5.26
N VAL A 115 -24.86 -10.89 -4.91
CA VAL A 115 -26.29 -10.96 -5.24
C VAL A 115 -27.08 -9.85 -4.53
N THR A 116 -26.83 -9.62 -3.24
CA THR A 116 -27.54 -8.56 -2.51
C THR A 116 -27.22 -7.17 -3.06
N VAL A 117 -25.96 -6.90 -3.41
CA VAL A 117 -25.54 -5.64 -4.05
C VAL A 117 -26.18 -5.48 -5.43
N LEU A 118 -26.28 -6.55 -6.24
CA LEU A 118 -26.96 -6.49 -7.54
C LEU A 118 -28.45 -6.16 -7.42
N ILE A 119 -29.14 -6.77 -6.45
CA ILE A 119 -30.56 -6.47 -6.20
C ILE A 119 -30.74 -5.00 -5.78
N LEU A 120 -29.90 -4.51 -4.86
CA LEU A 120 -29.88 -3.11 -4.44
C LEU A 120 -29.60 -2.16 -5.61
N ALA A 121 -28.60 -2.47 -6.44
CA ALA A 121 -28.25 -1.66 -7.60
C ALA A 121 -29.39 -1.60 -8.62
N LEU A 122 -30.07 -2.72 -8.88
CA LEU A 122 -31.23 -2.77 -9.76
C LEU A 122 -32.41 -1.96 -9.19
N PHE A 123 -32.67 -2.10 -7.89
CA PHE A 123 -33.73 -1.34 -7.21
C PHE A 123 -33.47 0.17 -7.28
N LEU A 124 -32.25 0.61 -6.96
CA LEU A 124 -31.86 2.02 -7.04
C LEU A 124 -31.97 2.54 -8.47
N THR A 125 -31.44 1.82 -9.45
CA THR A 125 -31.55 2.20 -10.87
C THR A 125 -33.01 2.33 -11.30
N GLY A 126 -33.87 1.40 -10.88
CA GLY A 126 -35.30 1.46 -11.16
C GLY A 126 -35.97 2.67 -10.53
N ALA A 127 -35.67 2.96 -9.26
CA ALA A 127 -36.16 4.13 -8.55
C ALA A 127 -35.70 5.43 -9.22
N ASP A 128 -34.43 5.53 -9.62
CA ASP A 128 -33.87 6.68 -10.30
C ASP A 128 -34.57 6.94 -11.65
N ILE A 129 -34.86 5.89 -12.42
CA ILE A 129 -35.60 6.01 -13.69
C ILE A 129 -37.03 6.52 -13.44
N VAL A 130 -37.73 5.96 -12.46
CA VAL A 130 -39.11 6.36 -12.13
C VAL A 130 -39.17 7.80 -11.62
N LEU A 131 -38.25 8.16 -10.72
CA LEU A 131 -38.16 9.51 -10.18
C LEU A 131 -37.79 10.51 -11.28
N ASN A 132 -36.82 10.19 -12.14
CA ASN A 132 -36.44 11.05 -13.26
C ASN A 132 -37.62 11.25 -14.23
N TRP A 133 -38.37 10.19 -14.54
CA TRP A 133 -39.59 10.31 -15.34
C TRP A 133 -40.64 11.22 -14.67
N GLY A 134 -40.90 11.02 -13.38
CA GLY A 134 -41.86 11.82 -12.63
C GLY A 134 -41.47 13.31 -12.54
N VAL A 135 -40.19 13.58 -12.28
CA VAL A 135 -39.65 14.95 -12.22
C VAL A 135 -39.75 15.63 -13.59
N HIS A 136 -39.42 14.92 -14.68
CA HIS A 136 -39.49 15.48 -16.03
C HIS A 136 -40.91 15.89 -16.41
N GLN A 137 -41.93 15.12 -16.00
CA GLN A 137 -43.34 15.48 -16.24
C GLN A 137 -43.78 16.72 -15.44
N LEU A 138 -43.20 16.94 -14.26
CA LEU A 138 -43.61 18.01 -13.35
C LEU A 138 -42.89 19.34 -13.65
N ILE A 139 -41.60 19.30 -14.02
CA ILE A 139 -40.78 20.51 -14.29
C ILE A 139 -40.83 20.98 -15.75
N PHE A 140 -40.94 20.07 -16.73
CA PHE A 140 -41.08 20.44 -18.15
C PHE A 140 -42.40 19.90 -18.71
N PRO A 141 -43.56 20.43 -18.28
CA PRO A 141 -44.86 19.95 -18.73
C PRO A 141 -45.22 20.44 -20.14
N ARG A 142 -44.26 20.55 -21.07
CA ARG A 142 -44.34 21.46 -22.24
C ARG A 142 -44.58 22.92 -21.86
#